data_AF-A0A8R1HL57-F1
#
_entry.id   AF-A0A8R1HL57-F1
#
_cell.length_a   1.000
_cell.length_b   1.000
_cell.length_c   1.000
_cell.angle_alpha   90.00
_cell.angle_beta   90.00
_cell.angle_gamma   90.00
#
_symmetry.space_group_name_H-M   'P 1'
#
loop_
_entity.id
_entity.type
_entity.pdbx_description
1 polymer ?
#
loop_
_entity_poly.entity_id
_entity_poly.type
_entity_poly.pdbx_seq_one_letter_code
_entity_poly.pdbx_strand_id
1 'polypeptide(L)'
;MADEEISKAFRDLQFKTNETRMRIVQGEQNKKINHQKMRISESAKKNLTGLDENLKYYRSVGRMFLLTDKSAELSRHEAEAKQSK
;
A
#
# COMPACT_ATOMS: atom_id res chain seq x y z
N MET A 1 12.93 -35.72 -31.46
CA MET A 1 12.14 -34.55 -31.93
C MET A 1 10.87 -34.33 -31.10
N ALA A 2 9.84 -35.20 -31.12
CA ALA A 2 8.63 -34.98 -30.30
C ALA A 2 8.90 -34.90 -28.79
N ASP A 3 9.85 -35.69 -28.28
CA ASP A 3 10.20 -35.74 -26.85
C ASP A 3 10.95 -34.49 -26.35
N GLU A 4 11.68 -33.81 -27.24
CA GLU A 4 12.39 -32.56 -26.94
C GLU A 4 11.43 -31.37 -26.90
N GLU A 5 10.44 -31.35 -27.81
CA GLU A 5 9.39 -30.33 -27.80
C GLU A 5 8.49 -30.45 -26.58
N ILE A 6 8.15 -31.68 -26.18
CA ILE A 6 7.42 -31.95 -24.94
C ILE A 6 8.23 -31.51 -23.72
N SER A 7 9.52 -31.87 -23.66
CA SER A 7 10.42 -31.43 -22.58
C SER A 7 10.55 -29.92 -22.48
N LYS A 8 10.60 -29.21 -23.62
CA LYS A 8 10.63 -27.75 -23.68
C LYS A 8 9.30 -27.15 -23.18
N ALA A 9 8.16 -27.68 -23.62
CA ALA A 9 6.85 -27.24 -23.17
C ALA A 9 6.67 -27.40 -21.65
N PHE A 10 7.17 -28.49 -21.07
CA PHE A 10 7.15 -28.69 -19.61
C PHE A 10 7.99 -27.66 -18.85
N ARG A 11 9.19 -27.33 -19.37
CA ARG A 11 10.04 -26.29 -18.76
C ARG A 11 9.37 -24.91 -18.83
N ASP A 12 8.80 -24.57 -19.99
CA ASP A 12 8.09 -23.31 -20.17
C ASP A 12 6.85 -23.20 -19.26
N LEU A 13 6.13 -24.31 -19.08
CA LEU A 13 4.98 -24.37 -18.16
C LEU A 13 5.42 -24.20 -16.71
N GLN A 14 6.49 -24.87 -16.28
CA GLN A 14 7.06 -24.71 -14.94
C GLN A 14 7.50 -23.27 -14.69
N PHE A 15 8.17 -22.64 -15.67
CA PHE A 15 8.59 -21.26 -15.59
C PHE A 15 7.40 -20.31 -15.39
N LYS A 16 6.37 -20.40 -16.26
CA LYS A 16 5.16 -19.58 -16.15
C LYS A 16 4.41 -19.81 -14.84
N THR A 17 4.38 -21.04 -14.35
CA THR A 17 3.74 -21.38 -13.07
C THR A 17 4.47 -20.73 -11.90
N ASN A 18 5.80 -20.79 -11.88
CA ASN A 18 6.61 -20.17 -10.84
C ASN A 18 6.52 -18.65 -10.87
N GLU A 19 6.55 -18.05 -12.06
CA GLU A 19 6.36 -16.61 -12.23
C GLU A 19 4.99 -16.16 -11.70
N THR A 20 3.93 -16.90 -12.04
CA THR A 20 2.57 -16.60 -11.57
C THR A 20 2.47 -16.71 -10.05
N ARG A 21 3.06 -17.73 -9.43
CA ARG A 21 3.11 -17.86 -7.97
C ARG A 21 3.82 -16.68 -7.31
N MET A 22 4.96 -16.23 -7.85
CA MET A 22 5.67 -15.06 -7.32
C MET A 22 4.81 -13.79 -7.39
N ARG A 23 4.11 -13.56 -8.51
CA ARG A 23 3.20 -12.41 -8.66
C ARG A 23 2.02 -12.47 -7.68
N ILE A 24 1.48 -13.66 -7.41
CA ILE A 24 0.41 -13.83 -6.42
C ILE A 24 0.92 -13.44 -5.02
N VAL A 25 2.08 -13.96 -4.60
CA VAL A 25 2.68 -13.64 -3.29
C VAL A 25 2.94 -12.15 -3.16
N GLN A 26 3.48 -11.52 -4.21
CA GLN A 26 3.68 -10.06 -4.23
C GLN A 26 2.35 -9.31 -4.09
N GLY A 27 1.30 -9.75 -4.79
CA GLY A 27 -0.04 -9.19 -4.69
C GLY A 27 -0.61 -9.28 -3.26
N GLU A 28 -0.41 -10.41 -2.58
CA GLU A 28 -0.84 -10.57 -1.19
C GLU A 28 -0.07 -9.65 -0.22
N GLN A 29 1.24 -9.49 -0.41
CA GLN A 29 2.03 -8.54 0.38
C GLN A 29 1.56 -7.10 0.17
N ASN A 30 1.30 -6.71 -1.08
CA ASN A 30 0.78 -5.38 -1.40
C ASN A 30 -0.59 -5.12 -0.74
N LYS A 31 -1.48 -6.12 -0.75
CA LYS A 31 -2.77 -6.03 -0.03
C LYS A 31 -2.58 -5.80 1.47
N LYS A 32 -1.66 -6.54 2.10
CA LYS A 32 -1.35 -6.36 3.54
C LYS A 32 -0.85 -4.95 3.84
N ILE A 33 0.07 -4.44 3.03
CA ILE A 33 0.62 -3.09 3.18
C ILE A 33 -0.48 -2.03 3.00
N ASN A 34 -1.33 -2.18 1.98
CA ASN A 34 -2.44 -1.24 1.74
C ASN A 34 -3.43 -1.24 2.91
N HIS A 35 -3.82 -2.41 3.42
CA HIS A 35 -4.68 -2.50 4.61
C HIS A 35 -4.05 -1.85 5.84
N GLN A 36 -2.74 -2.02 6.04
CA GLN A 36 -2.03 -1.37 7.13
C GLN A 36 -2.06 0.16 6.99
N LYS A 37 -1.76 0.68 5.79
CA LYS A 37 -1.82 2.11 5.50
C LYS A 37 -3.22 2.67 5.75
N MET A 38 -4.25 2.00 5.26
CA MET A 38 -5.65 2.37 5.49
C MET A 38 -5.96 2.49 6.99
N ARG A 39 -5.61 1.47 7.78
CA ARG A 39 -5.82 1.48 9.24
C ARG A 39 -5.11 2.63 9.93
N ILE A 40 -3.88 2.95 9.51
CA ILE A 40 -3.10 4.05 10.08
C ILE A 40 -3.76 5.39 9.74
N SER A 41 -4.12 5.61 8.47
CA SER A 41 -4.75 6.87 8.04
C SER A 41 -6.13 7.07 8.68
N GLU A 42 -6.93 6.01 8.84
CA GLU A 42 -8.20 6.07 9.56
C GLU A 42 -8.02 6.38 11.05
N SER A 43 -7.03 5.75 11.70
CA SER A 43 -6.72 5.99 13.11
C SER A 43 -6.22 7.43 13.33
N ALA A 44 -5.31 7.90 12.47
CA ALA A 44 -4.81 9.27 12.50
C ALA A 44 -5.94 10.29 12.30
N LYS A 45 -6.84 10.05 11.35
CA LYS A 45 -8.04 10.87 11.16
C LYS A 45 -8.89 10.93 12.43
N LYS A 46 -9.17 9.78 13.06
CA LYS A 46 -9.96 9.74 14.32
C LYS A 46 -9.33 10.61 15.40
N ASN A 47 -8.01 10.51 15.59
CA ASN A 47 -7.27 11.30 16.57
C ASN A 47 -7.31 12.80 16.25
N LEU A 48 -7.35 13.18 14.97
CA LEU A 48 -7.45 14.57 14.54
C LEU A 48 -8.86 15.16 14.79
N THR A 49 -9.93 14.37 14.63
CA THR A 49 -11.31 14.89 14.74
C THR A 49 -11.61 15.56 16.07
N GLY A 50 -11.04 15.09 17.18
CA GLY A 50 -11.33 15.58 18.54
C GLY A 50 -10.51 16.80 18.98
N LEU A 51 -9.63 17.32 18.13
CA LEU A 51 -8.74 18.44 18.46
C LEU A 51 -9.28 19.77 17.91
N ASP A 52 -8.86 20.89 18.49
CA ASP A 52 -9.22 22.24 18.02
C ASP A 52 -8.76 22.47 16.56
N GLU A 53 -9.60 23.11 15.77
CA GLU A 53 -9.37 23.38 14.35
C GLU A 53 -8.29 24.44 14.09
N ASN A 54 -8.07 25.33 15.06
CA ASN A 54 -7.08 26.39 14.96
C ASN A 54 -5.65 25.95 15.29
N LEU A 55 -5.47 24.71 15.76
CA LEU A 55 -4.15 24.17 16.07
C LEU A 55 -3.36 23.89 14.79
N LYS A 56 -2.09 24.29 14.82
CA LYS A 56 -1.12 23.90 13.79
C LYS A 56 -0.55 22.53 14.11
N TYR A 57 -0.35 21.73 13.08
CA TYR A 57 0.12 20.35 13.16
C TYR A 57 1.52 20.22 12.57
N TYR A 58 2.32 19.33 13.16
CA TYR A 58 3.63 18.99 12.62
C TYR A 58 3.56 17.62 11.95
N ARG A 59 3.70 17.62 10.63
CA ARG A 59 3.78 16.40 9.83
C ARG A 59 5.22 15.94 9.71
N SER A 60 5.49 14.69 10.09
CA SER A 60 6.80 14.08 9.83
C SER A 60 6.94 13.66 8.37
N VAL A 61 8.04 14.06 7.74
CA VAL A 61 8.49 13.60 6.42
C VAL A 61 9.95 13.18 6.55
N GLY A 62 10.18 11.87 6.73
CA GLY A 62 11.50 11.35 7.08
C GLY A 62 11.95 11.85 8.44
N ARG A 63 12.99 12.70 8.47
CA ARG A 63 13.51 13.35 9.69
C ARG A 63 13.05 14.82 9.85
N MET A 64 12.30 15.35 8.88
CA MET A 64 11.81 16.72 8.91
C MET A 64 10.38 16.79 9.45
N PHE A 65 10.03 17.91 10.06
CA PHE A 65 8.67 18.21 10.50
C PHE A 65 8.16 19.46 9.77
N LEU A 66 7.07 19.31 9.04
CA LEU A 66 6.43 20.39 8.29
C LEU A 66 5.22 20.89 9.06
N LEU A 67 5.10 22.21 9.18
CA LEU A 67 3.93 22.84 9.76
C LEU A 67 2.77 22.79 8.77
N THR A 68 1.63 22.26 9.19
CA THR A 68 0.43 22.12 8.36
C THR A 68 -0.83 22.44 9.16
N ASP A 69 -1.93 22.63 8.47
CA ASP A 69 -3.25 22.81 9.08
C ASP A 69 -3.99 21.48 9.23
N LYS A 70 -4.94 21.44 10.17
CA LYS A 70 -5.80 20.28 10.43
C LYS A 70 -6.55 19.82 9.17
N SER A 71 -7.14 20.78 8.46
CA SER A 71 -7.95 20.52 7.26
C SER A 71 -7.13 19.86 6.16
N ALA A 72 -5.93 20.37 5.90
CA ALA A 72 -5.00 19.80 4.94
C ALA A 72 -4.61 18.37 5.30
N GLU A 73 -4.38 18.09 6.59
CA GLU A 73 -3.99 16.75 7.04
C GLU A 73 -5.15 15.74 7.01
N LEU A 74 -6.37 16.18 7.30
CA LEU A 74 -7.58 15.38 7.15
C LEU A 74 -7.81 14.99 5.69
N SER A 75 -7.76 15.95 4.76
CA SER A 75 -7.93 15.68 3.33
C SER A 75 -6.88 14.71 2.79
N ARG A 76 -5.64 14.79 3.30
CA ARG A 76 -4.59 13.82 2.96
C ARG A 76 -4.91 12.42 3.45
N HIS A 77 -5.27 12.26 4.71
CA HIS A 77 -5.62 10.94 5.25
C HIS A 77 -6.83 10.31 4.57
N GLU A 78 -7.79 11.13 4.13
CA GLU A 78 -8.91 10.67 3.29
C GLU A 78 -8.45 10.20 1.90
N ALA A 79 -7.56 10.95 1.25
CA ALA A 79 -6.98 10.55 -0.03
C ALA A 79 -6.16 9.24 0.09
N GLU A 80 -5.34 9.10 1.14
CA GLU A 80 -4.55 7.90 1.41
C GLU A 80 -5.44 6.68 1.69
N ALA A 81 -6.50 6.85 2.48
CA ALA A 81 -7.47 5.79 2.74
C ALA A 81 -8.20 5.36 1.46
N LYS A 82 -8.55 6.32 0.57
CA LYS A 82 -9.22 6.03 -0.71
C LYS A 82 -8.31 5.32 -1.71
N GLN A 83 -7.02 5.65 -1.76
CA GLN A 83 -6.04 4.97 -2.63
C GLN A 83 -5.68 3.56 -2.14
N SER A 84 -5.89 3.28 -0.85
CA SER A 84 -5.57 2.00 -0.22
C SER A 84 -6.75 1.00 -0.23
N LYS A 85 -7.92 1.42 -0.75
CA LYS A 85 -9.16 0.64 -0.84
C LYS A 85 -9.27 -0.02 -2.22
#